data_AF-A0A2V3ZVU0-F1
#
_entry.id   AF-A0A2V3ZVU0-F1
#
_cell.length_a   1.000
_cell.length_b   1.000
_cell.length_c   1.000
_cell.angle_alpha   90.00
_cell.angle_beta   90.00
_cell.angle_gamma   90.00
#
_symmetry.space_group_name_H-M   'P 1'
#
loop_
_entity.id
_entity.type
_entity.pdbx_description
1 polymer ?
#
loop_
_entity_poly.entity_id
_entity_poly.type
_entity_poly.pdbx_seq_one_letter_code
_entity_poly.pdbx_strand_id
1 'polypeptide(L)'
;MARQLNDSMSSEVQMNMALRHARSCRQTKGAAEFADKIDPFIGVLDEKHLETKKMKLLQDNAYDDLVFNEGGLDDRIRTISDLTKQHDRENPANAISKLLFPNGGFSTILRYSFSKKADAAQEIKERVKSLGEEHSMAAQIPLLEADIAKVRTSIGKLQEAKTNVRTAVANEEVAQANLRKQYQHNYLDATKMFGKTFANRLFPQTATKKKIEEVVEETTDA
;
A
#
# COMPACT_ATOMS: atom_id res chain seq x y z
N MET A 1 26.59 24.68 -6.86
CA MET A 1 26.38 24.64 -5.39
C MET A 1 26.01 23.21 -5.02
N ALA A 2 26.42 22.71 -3.86
CA ALA A 2 26.04 21.38 -3.37
C ALA A 2 24.52 21.22 -3.34
N ARG A 3 24.00 20.10 -3.85
CA ARG A 3 22.58 19.77 -3.78
C ARG A 3 22.25 19.32 -2.36
N GLN A 4 21.39 20.09 -1.70
CA GLN A 4 20.80 19.69 -0.43
C GLN A 4 19.67 18.69 -0.67
N LEU A 5 19.49 17.79 0.28
CA LEU A 5 18.34 16.88 0.30
C LEU A 5 17.09 17.64 0.77
N ASN A 6 15.92 17.32 0.23
CA ASN A 6 14.66 17.99 0.57
C ASN A 6 13.51 16.97 0.73
N ASP A 7 12.37 17.41 1.28
CA ASP A 7 11.19 16.57 1.50
C ASP A 7 10.54 16.05 0.21
N SER A 8 10.73 16.75 -0.92
CA SER A 8 10.12 16.36 -2.18
C SER A 8 10.91 15.27 -2.93
N MET A 9 12.12 14.95 -2.51
CA MET A 9 12.92 13.86 -3.07
C MET A 9 12.47 12.52 -2.51
N SER A 10 12.31 11.51 -3.37
CA SER A 10 12.06 10.14 -2.95
C SER A 10 13.23 9.56 -2.15
N SER A 11 12.96 8.54 -1.32
CA SER A 11 13.98 7.82 -0.52
C SER A 11 15.15 7.35 -1.39
N GLU A 12 14.85 6.78 -2.57
CA GLU A 12 15.86 6.34 -3.52
C GLU A 12 16.76 7.48 -4.00
N VAL A 13 16.20 8.66 -4.26
CA VAL A 13 16.99 9.84 -4.66
C VAL A 13 17.86 10.33 -3.49
N GLN A 14 17.31 10.39 -2.28
CA GLN A 14 18.06 10.81 -1.10
C GLN A 14 19.21 9.84 -0.78
N MET A 15 18.96 8.53 -0.81
CA MET A 15 19.97 7.48 -0.67
C MET A 15 21.05 7.59 -1.74
N ASN A 16 20.68 7.75 -3.01
CA ASN A 16 21.65 7.86 -4.11
C ASN A 16 22.57 9.08 -3.94
N MET A 17 22.03 10.21 -3.50
CA MET A 17 22.84 11.42 -3.24
C MET A 17 23.76 11.23 -2.03
N ALA A 18 23.28 10.61 -0.96
CA ALA A 18 24.08 10.30 0.23
C ALA A 18 25.20 9.29 -0.07
N LEU A 19 24.92 8.25 -0.87
CA LEU A 19 25.91 7.27 -1.32
C LEU A 19 27.00 7.90 -2.20
N ARG A 20 26.62 8.82 -3.10
CA ARG A 20 27.59 9.58 -3.89
C ARG A 20 28.46 10.47 -3.01
N HIS A 21 27.87 11.14 -2.01
CA HIS A 21 28.61 11.92 -1.02
C HIS A 21 29.60 11.06 -0.23
N ALA A 22 29.14 9.94 0.34
CA ALA A 22 30.00 9.00 1.07
C ALA A 22 31.17 8.51 0.21
N ARG A 23 30.91 8.19 -1.08
CA ARG A 23 31.95 7.81 -2.04
C ARG A 23 32.99 8.92 -2.25
N SER A 24 32.56 10.15 -2.48
CA SER A 24 33.45 11.30 -2.62
C SER A 24 34.29 11.56 -1.36
N CYS A 25 33.69 11.39 -0.18
CA CYS A 25 34.37 11.49 1.10
C CYS A 25 35.47 10.44 1.28
N ARG A 26 35.21 9.17 0.93
CA ARG A 26 36.21 8.09 1.01
C ARG A 26 37.38 8.28 0.03
N GLN A 27 37.13 8.89 -1.13
CA GLN A 27 38.17 9.19 -2.11
C GLN A 27 39.05 10.39 -1.72
N THR A 28 38.64 11.17 -0.72
CA THR A 28 39.29 12.42 -0.35
C THR A 28 40.02 12.27 0.99
N LYS A 29 41.34 12.53 0.99
CA LYS A 29 42.16 12.47 2.22
C LYS A 29 41.60 13.41 3.29
N GLY A 30 41.36 12.88 4.49
CA GLY A 30 40.84 13.63 5.64
C GLY A 30 39.31 13.80 5.68
N ALA A 31 38.56 13.31 4.68
CA ALA A 31 37.09 13.43 4.65
C ALA A 31 36.35 12.11 4.95
N ALA A 32 37.07 11.02 5.22
CA ALA A 32 36.50 9.68 5.46
C ALA A 32 35.51 9.66 6.64
N GLU A 33 35.77 10.43 7.69
CA GLU A 33 34.89 10.52 8.87
C GLU A 33 33.46 10.95 8.53
N PHE A 34 33.26 11.74 7.48
CA PHE A 34 31.91 12.12 7.04
C PHE A 34 31.15 10.97 6.39
N ALA A 35 31.86 10.04 5.74
CA ALA A 35 31.26 8.82 5.21
C ALA A 35 30.81 7.91 6.36
N ASP A 36 31.69 7.68 7.34
CA ASP A 36 31.39 6.81 8.49
C ASP A 36 30.20 7.32 9.31
N LYS A 37 30.02 8.65 9.39
CA LYS A 37 28.87 9.28 10.06
C LYS A 37 27.55 9.13 9.30
N ILE A 38 27.57 9.08 7.96
CA ILE A 38 26.35 9.05 7.16
C ILE A 38 25.91 7.64 6.76
N ASP A 39 26.83 6.69 6.66
CA ASP A 39 26.55 5.31 6.26
C ASP A 39 25.45 4.62 7.10
N PRO A 40 25.41 4.76 8.44
CA PRO A 40 24.34 4.16 9.23
C PRO A 40 22.95 4.69 8.86
N PHE A 41 22.84 5.99 8.54
CA PHE A 41 21.57 6.60 8.15
C PHE A 41 21.13 6.17 6.74
N ILE A 42 22.08 5.90 5.85
CA ILE A 42 21.78 5.32 4.53
C ILE A 42 21.22 3.90 4.71
N GLY A 43 21.87 3.07 5.54
CA GLY A 43 21.42 1.71 5.82
C GLY A 43 20.02 1.67 6.45
N VAL A 44 19.77 2.52 7.46
CA VAL A 44 18.45 2.62 8.09
C VAL A 44 17.38 3.06 7.10
N LEU A 45 17.66 4.03 6.22
CA LEU A 45 16.69 4.46 5.21
C LEU A 45 16.40 3.35 4.19
N ASP A 46 17.41 2.60 3.76
CA ASP A 46 17.24 1.48 2.82
C ASP A 46 16.37 0.37 3.44
N GLU A 47 16.65 -0.01 4.69
CA GLU A 47 15.84 -0.98 5.43
C GLU A 47 14.37 -0.54 5.54
N LYS A 48 14.13 0.72 5.90
CA LYS A 48 12.76 1.25 6.04
C LYS A 48 12.05 1.39 4.70
N HIS A 49 12.77 1.74 3.66
CA HIS A 49 12.22 1.80 2.31
C HIS A 49 11.79 0.42 1.80
N LEU A 50 12.61 -0.62 2.04
CA LEU A 50 12.27 -2.01 1.73
C LEU A 50 11.08 -2.50 2.56
N GLU A 51 11.02 -2.14 3.85
CA GLU A 51 9.88 -2.44 4.72
C GLU A 51 8.58 -1.82 4.20
N THR A 52 8.58 -0.55 3.78
CA THR A 52 7.42 0.10 3.15
C THR A 52 6.99 -0.62 1.88
N LYS A 53 7.93 -0.96 0.99
CA LYS A 53 7.63 -1.73 -0.24
C LYS A 53 6.97 -3.06 0.08
N LYS A 54 7.50 -3.80 1.07
CA LYS A 54 6.93 -5.06 1.54
C LYS A 54 5.51 -4.89 2.09
N MET A 55 5.28 -3.87 2.93
CA MET A 55 3.96 -3.63 3.51
C MET A 55 2.92 -3.24 2.45
N LYS A 56 3.31 -2.48 1.42
CA LYS A 56 2.43 -2.17 0.28
C LYS A 56 2.02 -3.44 -0.47
N LEU A 57 2.97 -4.33 -0.76
CA LEU A 57 2.68 -5.62 -1.37
C LEU A 57 1.70 -6.45 -0.53
N LEU A 58 1.87 -6.48 0.79
CA LEU A 58 0.94 -7.17 1.69
C LEU A 58 -0.45 -6.53 1.70
N GLN A 59 -0.55 -5.21 1.57
CA GLN A 59 -1.82 -4.51 1.41
C GLN A 59 -2.51 -4.90 0.10
N ASP A 60 -1.78 -4.98 -1.00
CA ASP A 60 -2.31 -5.38 -2.31
C ASP A 60 -2.81 -6.83 -2.26
N ASN A 61 -2.02 -7.75 -1.69
CA ASN A 61 -2.44 -9.14 -1.48
C ASN A 61 -3.72 -9.24 -0.62
N ALA A 62 -3.81 -8.45 0.46
CA ALA A 62 -5.00 -8.43 1.31
C ALA A 62 -6.24 -7.87 0.57
N TYR A 63 -6.04 -6.97 -0.39
CA TYR A 63 -7.11 -6.47 -1.25
C TYR A 63 -7.55 -7.53 -2.24
N ASP A 64 -6.62 -8.23 -2.89
CA ASP A 64 -6.93 -9.33 -3.81
C ASP A 64 -7.70 -10.46 -3.11
N ASP A 65 -7.27 -10.84 -1.89
CA ASP A 65 -7.99 -11.79 -1.04
C ASP A 65 -9.42 -11.34 -0.73
N LEU A 66 -9.62 -10.04 -0.49
CA LEU A 66 -10.96 -9.48 -0.25
C LEU A 66 -11.83 -9.57 -1.50
N VAL A 67 -11.29 -9.21 -2.67
CA VAL A 67 -12.01 -9.29 -3.95
C VAL A 67 -12.37 -10.73 -4.27
N PHE A 68 -11.44 -11.67 -4.07
CA PHE A 68 -11.70 -13.10 -4.28
C PHE A 68 -12.81 -13.63 -3.38
N ASN A 69 -12.72 -13.37 -2.07
CA ASN A 69 -13.71 -13.83 -1.11
C ASN A 69 -15.08 -13.17 -1.33
N GLU A 70 -15.10 -11.91 -1.75
CA GLU A 70 -16.34 -11.24 -2.10
C GLU A 70 -16.99 -11.81 -3.36
N GLY A 71 -16.20 -12.18 -4.38
CA GLY A 71 -16.71 -12.91 -5.54
C GLY A 71 -17.44 -14.20 -5.14
N GLY A 72 -16.91 -14.95 -4.16
CA GLY A 72 -17.58 -16.12 -3.59
C GLY A 72 -18.91 -15.79 -2.90
N LEU A 73 -18.97 -14.69 -2.13
CA LEU A 73 -20.21 -14.22 -1.51
C LEU A 73 -21.25 -13.80 -2.58
N ASP A 74 -20.80 -13.16 -3.64
CA ASP A 74 -21.62 -12.77 -4.79
C ASP A 74 -22.26 -13.99 -5.47
N ASP A 75 -21.47 -15.03 -5.73
CA ASP A 75 -21.95 -16.29 -6.31
C ASP A 75 -22.94 -17.00 -5.37
N ARG A 76 -22.70 -16.95 -4.06
CA ARG A 76 -23.64 -17.48 -3.06
C ARG A 76 -24.97 -16.73 -3.10
N ILE A 77 -24.95 -15.39 -3.17
CA ILE A 77 -26.16 -14.56 -3.26
C ILE A 77 -26.92 -14.86 -4.55
N ARG A 78 -26.23 -15.02 -5.69
CA ARG A 78 -26.85 -15.43 -6.98
C ARG A 78 -27.53 -16.80 -6.84
N THR A 79 -26.81 -17.77 -6.28
CA THR A 79 -27.33 -19.13 -6.06
C THR A 79 -28.60 -19.12 -5.21
N ILE A 80 -28.61 -18.38 -4.10
CA ILE A 80 -29.81 -18.22 -3.25
C ILE A 80 -30.94 -17.55 -4.04
N SER A 81 -30.64 -16.53 -4.84
CA SER A 81 -31.66 -15.89 -5.68
C SER A 81 -32.28 -16.85 -6.69
N ASP A 82 -31.51 -17.76 -7.28
CA ASP A 82 -32.04 -18.67 -8.29
C ASP A 82 -32.82 -19.82 -7.63
N LEU A 83 -32.34 -20.33 -6.49
CA LEU A 83 -33.07 -21.30 -5.68
C LEU A 83 -34.42 -20.77 -5.19
N THR A 84 -34.48 -19.50 -4.79
CA THR A 84 -35.73 -18.87 -4.34
C THR A 84 -36.71 -18.67 -5.49
N LYS A 85 -36.24 -18.28 -6.68
CA LYS A 85 -37.09 -18.24 -7.88
C LYS A 85 -37.61 -19.63 -8.25
N GLN A 86 -36.78 -20.66 -8.12
CA GLN A 86 -37.22 -22.04 -8.39
C GLN A 86 -38.30 -22.47 -7.40
N HIS A 87 -38.09 -22.22 -6.11
CA HIS A 87 -39.08 -22.49 -5.07
C HIS A 87 -40.41 -21.78 -5.34
N ASP A 88 -40.37 -20.50 -5.74
CA ASP A 88 -41.57 -19.71 -6.05
C ASP A 88 -42.33 -20.25 -7.28
N ARG A 89 -41.62 -20.85 -8.25
CA ARG A 89 -42.25 -21.52 -9.40
C ARG A 89 -42.94 -22.83 -9.00
N GLU A 90 -42.33 -23.58 -8.10
CA GLU A 90 -42.85 -24.85 -7.58
C GLU A 90 -43.99 -24.62 -6.58
N ASN A 91 -43.98 -23.50 -5.85
CA ASN A 91 -44.94 -23.15 -4.81
C ASN A 91 -45.51 -21.72 -4.98
N PRO A 92 -46.35 -21.47 -6.01
CA PRO A 92 -46.81 -20.11 -6.33
C PRO A 92 -47.59 -19.41 -5.21
N ALA A 93 -48.27 -20.17 -4.35
CA ALA A 93 -49.05 -19.63 -3.24
C ALA A 93 -48.17 -19.09 -2.09
N ASN A 94 -46.92 -19.56 -1.97
CA ASN A 94 -46.00 -19.24 -0.88
C ASN A 94 -44.67 -18.71 -1.43
N ALA A 95 -44.75 -17.63 -2.22
CA ALA A 95 -43.56 -17.01 -2.81
C ALA A 95 -42.69 -16.31 -1.75
N ILE A 96 -41.39 -16.66 -1.72
CA ILE A 96 -40.40 -16.18 -0.75
C ILE A 96 -39.38 -15.21 -1.35
N SER A 97 -39.30 -15.07 -2.69
CA SER A 97 -38.28 -14.22 -3.32
C SER A 97 -38.36 -12.76 -2.88
N LYS A 98 -39.57 -12.19 -2.79
CA LYS A 98 -39.78 -10.80 -2.32
C LYS A 98 -39.48 -10.62 -0.84
N LEU A 99 -39.64 -11.67 -0.03
CA LEU A 99 -39.30 -11.65 1.39
C LEU A 99 -37.77 -11.56 1.54
N LEU A 100 -37.04 -12.42 0.83
CA LEU A 100 -35.58 -12.50 0.93
C LEU A 100 -34.88 -11.31 0.26
N PHE A 101 -35.43 -10.80 -0.85
CA PHE A 101 -34.86 -9.70 -1.64
C PHE A 101 -35.84 -8.54 -1.88
N PRO A 102 -36.20 -7.77 -0.84
CA PRO A 102 -37.22 -6.71 -0.93
C PRO A 102 -36.78 -5.46 -1.72
N ASN A 103 -35.48 -5.14 -1.71
CA ASN A 103 -34.96 -3.85 -2.20
C ASN A 103 -34.26 -3.97 -3.56
N GLY A 104 -35.06 -4.21 -4.61
CA GLY A 104 -34.55 -4.23 -6.00
C GLY A 104 -33.77 -5.50 -6.37
N GLY A 105 -34.00 -6.60 -5.67
CA GLY A 105 -33.44 -7.91 -6.02
C GLY A 105 -31.97 -8.11 -5.64
N PHE A 106 -31.44 -9.29 -5.99
CA PHE A 106 -30.04 -9.65 -5.70
C PHE A 106 -29.04 -8.74 -6.42
N SER A 107 -29.36 -8.27 -7.64
CA SER A 107 -28.50 -7.40 -8.45
C SER A 107 -28.10 -6.09 -7.78
N THR A 108 -28.97 -5.55 -6.93
CA THR A 108 -28.68 -4.33 -6.17
C THR A 108 -27.64 -4.59 -5.09
N ILE A 109 -27.75 -5.74 -4.40
CA ILE A 109 -26.83 -6.16 -3.35
C ILE A 109 -25.42 -6.38 -3.92
N LEU A 110 -25.31 -6.97 -5.11
CA LEU A 110 -24.02 -7.19 -5.78
C LEU A 110 -23.26 -5.89 -6.08
N ARG A 111 -23.94 -4.74 -6.12
CA ARG A 111 -23.32 -3.42 -6.37
C ARG A 111 -22.95 -2.66 -5.10
N TYR A 112 -23.27 -3.20 -3.93
CA TYR A 112 -22.90 -2.58 -2.66
C TYR A 112 -21.41 -2.63 -2.42
N SER A 113 -20.91 -1.72 -1.58
CA SER A 113 -19.56 -1.82 -1.05
C SER A 113 -19.39 -3.08 -0.20
N PHE A 114 -18.17 -3.58 -0.08
CA PHE A 114 -17.86 -4.85 0.61
C PHE A 114 -18.55 -5.00 1.98
N SER A 115 -18.49 -3.97 2.84
CA SER A 115 -19.13 -4.00 4.16
C SER A 115 -20.66 -4.10 4.05
N LYS A 116 -21.28 -3.22 3.25
CA LYS A 116 -22.74 -3.20 3.06
C LYS A 116 -23.25 -4.49 2.44
N LYS A 117 -22.45 -5.12 1.58
CA LYS A 117 -22.75 -6.41 0.97
C LYS A 117 -22.75 -7.52 2.01
N ALA A 118 -21.74 -7.58 2.88
CA ALA A 118 -21.71 -8.53 3.99
C ALA A 118 -22.89 -8.36 4.95
N ASP A 119 -23.30 -7.12 5.21
CA ASP A 119 -24.46 -6.83 6.06
C ASP A 119 -25.79 -7.22 5.39
N ALA A 120 -25.94 -6.94 4.09
CA ALA A 120 -27.10 -7.38 3.31
C ALA A 120 -27.18 -8.92 3.22
N ALA A 121 -26.04 -9.59 3.09
CA ALA A 121 -25.97 -11.06 3.15
C ALA A 121 -26.38 -11.60 4.52
N GLN A 122 -25.99 -10.92 5.60
CA GLN A 122 -26.45 -11.26 6.95
C GLN A 122 -27.97 -11.08 7.08
N GLU A 123 -28.56 -10.02 6.52
CA GLU A 123 -30.02 -9.86 6.51
C GLU A 123 -30.70 -11.01 5.75
N ILE A 124 -30.16 -11.42 4.59
CA ILE A 124 -30.67 -12.59 3.86
C ILE A 124 -30.63 -13.83 4.76
N LYS A 125 -29.52 -14.06 5.48
CA LYS A 125 -29.37 -15.18 6.41
C LYS A 125 -30.47 -15.18 7.47
N GLU A 126 -30.72 -14.05 8.12
CA GLU A 126 -31.75 -13.95 9.16
C GLU A 126 -33.17 -14.14 8.59
N ARG A 127 -33.43 -13.66 7.38
CA ARG A 127 -34.70 -13.91 6.71
C ARG A 127 -34.88 -15.37 6.31
N VAL A 128 -33.83 -16.06 5.86
CA VAL A 128 -33.88 -17.52 5.60
C VAL A 128 -34.18 -18.28 6.89
N LYS A 129 -33.57 -17.90 8.02
CA LYS A 129 -33.90 -18.50 9.33
C LYS A 129 -35.37 -18.32 9.72
N SER A 130 -35.96 -17.17 9.39
CA SER A 130 -37.37 -16.89 9.71
C SER A 130 -38.36 -17.78 8.95
N LEU A 131 -37.94 -18.46 7.88
CA LEU A 131 -38.74 -19.45 7.15
C LEU A 131 -38.86 -20.79 7.89
N GLY A 132 -38.05 -21.03 8.92
CA GLY A 132 -38.01 -22.29 9.68
C GLY A 132 -36.89 -23.23 9.25
N GLU A 133 -36.47 -24.10 10.16
CA GLU A 133 -35.34 -25.02 9.98
C GLU A 133 -35.61 -26.13 8.95
N GLU A 134 -36.87 -26.51 8.76
CA GLU A 134 -37.29 -27.52 7.77
C GLU A 134 -37.42 -26.95 6.35
N HIS A 135 -37.28 -25.62 6.19
CA HIS A 135 -37.42 -24.99 4.88
C HIS A 135 -36.25 -25.39 3.96
N SER A 136 -36.54 -25.62 2.67
CA SER A 136 -35.53 -26.02 1.66
C SER A 136 -34.30 -25.10 1.58
N MET A 137 -34.49 -23.82 1.92
CA MET A 137 -33.44 -22.80 1.93
C MET A 137 -32.53 -22.84 3.17
N ALA A 138 -32.91 -23.54 4.25
CA ALA A 138 -32.13 -23.62 5.49
C ALA A 138 -30.73 -24.20 5.25
N ALA A 139 -30.58 -25.11 4.28
CA ALA A 139 -29.29 -25.67 3.87
C ALA A 139 -28.28 -24.63 3.35
N GLN A 140 -28.72 -23.44 2.93
CA GLN A 140 -27.85 -22.36 2.46
C GLN A 140 -27.28 -21.51 3.60
N ILE A 141 -27.87 -21.55 4.79
CA ILE A 141 -27.43 -20.76 5.96
C ILE A 141 -25.95 -20.99 6.29
N PRO A 142 -25.46 -22.23 6.50
CA PRO A 142 -24.06 -22.44 6.90
C PRO A 142 -23.06 -21.99 5.82
N LEU A 143 -23.42 -22.14 4.54
CA LEU A 143 -22.58 -21.71 3.43
C LEU A 143 -22.50 -20.17 3.35
N LEU A 144 -23.65 -19.51 3.49
CA LEU A 144 -23.73 -18.05 3.53
C LEU A 144 -22.98 -17.47 4.73
N GLU A 145 -23.09 -18.10 5.90
CA GLU A 145 -22.37 -17.70 7.11
C GLU A 145 -20.85 -17.81 6.95
N ALA A 146 -20.37 -18.90 6.35
CA ALA A 146 -18.95 -19.07 6.08
C ALA A 146 -18.42 -18.00 5.12
N ASP A 147 -19.16 -17.68 4.06
CA ASP A 147 -18.73 -16.68 3.07
C ASP A 147 -18.80 -15.24 3.64
N ILE A 148 -19.82 -14.91 4.45
CA ILE A 148 -19.87 -13.64 5.20
C ILE A 148 -18.66 -13.50 6.13
N ALA A 149 -18.33 -14.57 6.87
CA ALA A 149 -17.21 -14.55 7.81
C ALA A 149 -15.88 -14.30 7.08
N LYS A 150 -15.64 -14.98 5.94
CA LYS A 150 -14.44 -14.76 5.11
C LYS A 150 -14.31 -13.30 4.66
N VAL A 151 -15.39 -12.71 4.14
CA VAL A 151 -15.38 -11.31 3.68
C VAL A 151 -15.09 -10.37 4.86
N ARG A 152 -15.73 -10.56 6.01
CA ARG A 152 -15.48 -9.73 7.21
C ARG A 152 -14.04 -9.85 7.70
N THR A 153 -13.49 -11.07 7.72
CA THR A 153 -12.08 -11.30 8.06
C THR A 153 -11.14 -10.61 7.07
N SER A 154 -11.40 -10.70 5.76
CA SER A 154 -10.60 -10.02 4.73
C SER A 154 -10.67 -8.49 4.84
N ILE A 155 -11.85 -7.91 5.16
CA ILE A 155 -11.98 -6.48 5.44
C ILE A 155 -11.07 -6.08 6.61
N GLY A 156 -11.11 -6.85 7.71
CA GLY A 156 -10.25 -6.61 8.87
C GLY A 156 -8.76 -6.66 8.52
N LYS A 157 -8.32 -7.71 7.80
CA LYS A 157 -6.94 -7.86 7.33
C LYS A 157 -6.48 -6.70 6.45
N LEU A 158 -7.33 -6.25 5.51
CA LEU A 158 -7.02 -5.10 4.66
C LEU A 158 -6.85 -3.81 5.48
N GLN A 159 -7.67 -3.63 6.52
CA GLN A 159 -7.63 -2.45 7.38
C GLN A 159 -6.38 -2.45 8.28
N GLU A 160 -5.97 -3.61 8.77
CA GLU A 160 -4.69 -3.83 9.45
C GLU A 160 -3.52 -3.56 8.50
N ALA A 161 -3.52 -4.12 7.30
CA ALA A 161 -2.47 -3.90 6.30
C ALA A 161 -2.32 -2.41 5.93
N LYS A 162 -3.43 -1.67 5.76
CA LYS A 162 -3.41 -0.20 5.57
C LYS A 162 -2.77 0.53 6.74
N THR A 163 -3.01 0.07 7.96
CA THR A 163 -2.41 0.65 9.18
C THR A 163 -0.90 0.39 9.18
N ASN A 164 -0.48 -0.83 8.86
CA ASN A 164 0.93 -1.20 8.76
C ASN A 164 1.67 -0.39 7.69
N VAL A 165 1.04 -0.14 6.53
CA VAL A 165 1.61 0.73 5.49
C VAL A 165 1.78 2.16 5.99
N ARG A 166 0.78 2.72 6.68
CA ARG A 166 0.89 4.09 7.25
C ARG A 166 2.03 4.19 8.24
N THR A 167 2.17 3.20 9.12
CA THR A 167 3.27 3.14 10.10
C THR A 167 4.63 3.00 9.40
N ALA A 168 4.74 2.15 8.37
CA ALA A 168 5.97 1.98 7.62
C ALA A 168 6.39 3.27 6.88
N VAL A 169 5.43 3.95 6.22
CA VAL A 169 5.66 5.25 5.57
C VAL A 169 6.12 6.29 6.57
N ALA A 170 5.47 6.40 7.74
CA ALA A 170 5.89 7.34 8.78
C ALA A 170 7.32 7.05 9.27
N ASN A 171 7.68 5.78 9.47
CA ASN A 171 9.04 5.39 9.85
C ASN A 171 10.07 5.71 8.77
N GLU A 172 9.71 5.52 7.49
CA GLU A 172 10.54 5.90 6.35
C GLU A 172 10.75 7.42 6.29
N GLU A 173 9.70 8.22 6.50
CA GLU A 173 9.79 9.69 6.57
C GLU A 173 10.71 10.17 7.72
N VAL A 174 10.65 9.53 8.88
CA VAL A 174 11.57 9.81 9.99
C VAL A 174 13.01 9.45 9.60
N ALA A 175 13.23 8.31 8.95
CA ALA A 175 14.56 7.91 8.47
C ALA A 175 15.11 8.90 7.42
N GLN A 176 14.26 9.38 6.50
CA GLN A 176 14.62 10.45 5.56
C GLN A 176 15.00 11.72 6.30
N ALA A 177 14.20 12.19 7.26
CA ALA A 177 14.50 13.39 8.04
C ALA A 177 15.86 13.30 8.76
N ASN A 178 16.15 12.14 9.35
CA ASN A 178 17.43 11.87 10.01
C ASN A 178 18.61 11.89 9.04
N LEU A 179 18.48 11.22 7.87
CA LEU A 179 19.51 11.26 6.83
C LEU A 179 19.77 12.68 6.34
N ARG A 180 18.71 13.46 6.10
CA ARG A 180 18.82 14.86 5.68
C ARG A 180 19.54 15.72 6.69
N LYS A 181 19.20 15.57 7.96
CA LYS A 181 19.85 16.27 9.06
C LYS A 181 21.35 15.95 9.12
N GLN A 182 21.71 14.66 9.04
CA GLN A 182 23.11 14.25 9.05
C GLN A 182 23.87 14.74 7.80
N TYR A 183 23.26 14.67 6.63
CA TYR A 183 23.83 15.17 5.38
C TYR A 183 24.09 16.69 5.44
N GLN A 184 23.19 17.46 6.05
CA GLN A 184 23.38 18.89 6.29
C GLN A 184 24.50 19.16 7.31
N HIS A 185 24.56 18.40 8.40
CA HIS A 185 25.65 18.52 9.39
C HIS A 185 27.01 18.24 8.75
N ASN A 186 27.13 17.19 7.95
CA ASN A 186 28.34 16.90 7.19
C ASN A 186 28.75 18.09 6.30
N TYR A 187 27.80 18.77 5.65
CA TYR A 187 28.12 19.94 4.82
C TYR A 187 28.66 21.13 5.64
N LEU A 188 28.04 21.40 6.78
CA LEU A 188 28.45 22.47 7.68
C LEU A 188 29.84 22.20 8.26
N ASP A 189 30.09 20.97 8.70
CA ASP A 189 31.38 20.58 9.27
C ASP A 189 32.48 20.55 8.20
N ALA A 190 32.20 20.03 7.00
CA ALA A 190 33.13 20.11 5.88
C ALA A 190 33.46 21.55 5.48
N THR A 191 32.48 22.46 5.55
CA THR A 191 32.70 23.89 5.30
C THR A 191 33.61 24.53 6.35
N LYS A 192 33.48 24.14 7.62
CA LYS A 192 34.35 24.61 8.71
C LYS A 192 35.78 24.06 8.59
N MET A 193 35.93 22.78 8.24
CA MET A 193 37.23 22.11 8.18
C MET A 193 38.03 22.42 6.92
N PHE A 194 37.38 22.43 5.75
CA PHE A 194 38.05 22.51 4.45
C PHE A 194 37.72 23.77 3.64
N GLY A 195 36.80 24.59 4.14
CA GLY A 195 36.29 25.75 3.41
C GLY A 195 35.20 25.40 2.39
N LYS A 196 34.47 26.43 1.97
CA LYS A 196 33.25 26.30 1.14
C LYS A 196 33.49 25.66 -0.22
N THR A 197 34.59 26.00 -0.89
CA THR A 197 34.90 25.48 -2.25
C THR A 197 35.17 23.99 -2.23
N PHE A 198 35.90 23.52 -1.23
CA PHE A 198 36.21 22.10 -1.05
C PHE A 198 34.98 21.31 -0.60
N ALA A 199 34.23 21.82 0.37
CA ALA A 199 32.97 21.21 0.80
C ALA A 199 32.03 20.98 -0.40
N ASN A 200 31.86 21.96 -1.29
CA ASN A 200 31.02 21.81 -2.49
C ASN A 200 31.46 20.71 -3.47
N ARG A 201 32.70 20.20 -3.39
CA ARG A 201 33.18 19.07 -4.21
C ARG A 201 32.84 17.71 -3.59
N LEU A 202 32.69 17.65 -2.27
CA LEU A 202 32.34 16.43 -1.54
C LEU A 202 30.87 16.03 -1.70
N PHE A 203 30.02 16.95 -2.14
CA PHE A 203 28.59 16.72 -2.30
C PHE A 203 28.19 16.72 -3.78
N PRO A 204 27.24 15.86 -4.18
CA PRO A 204 26.66 15.90 -5.51
C PRO A 204 26.15 17.30 -5.87
N GLN A 205 26.45 17.74 -7.09
CA GLN A 205 25.98 19.02 -7.61
C GLN A 205 24.63 18.85 -8.29
N THR A 206 23.80 19.88 -8.24
CA THR A 206 22.67 20.00 -9.17
C THR A 206 23.22 20.15 -10.58
N ALA A 207 22.96 19.18 -11.45
CA ALA A 207 23.28 19.33 -12.86
C ALA A 207 22.45 20.50 -13.41
N THR A 208 23.11 21.60 -13.78
CA THR A 208 22.49 22.67 -14.55
C THR A 208 22.38 22.20 -16.00
N LYS A 209 21.18 22.29 -16.60
CA LYS A 209 20.88 21.81 -17.97
C LYS A 209 21.97 22.15 -19.01
N LYS A 210 22.56 23.35 -18.91
CA LYS A 210 23.66 23.83 -19.77
C LYS A 210 24.91 22.93 -19.83
N LYS A 211 25.25 22.26 -18.72
CA LYS A 211 26.39 21.33 -18.64
C LYS A 211 26.09 19.94 -19.21
N ILE A 212 24.82 19.59 -19.37
CA ILE A 212 24.42 18.30 -19.94
C ILE A 212 24.49 18.38 -21.47
N GLU A 213 24.17 19.54 -22.06
CA GLU A 213 24.30 19.78 -23.50
C GLU A 213 25.77 19.78 -23.95
N GLU A 214 26.68 20.50 -23.26
CA GLU A 214 28.13 20.50 -23.58
C GLU A 214 28.78 19.10 -23.55
N VAL A 215 28.42 18.25 -22.57
CA VAL A 215 28.98 16.89 -22.46
C VAL A 215 28.42 15.96 -23.54
N VAL A 216 27.18 16.18 -23.99
CA VAL A 216 26.60 15.39 -25.09
C VAL A 216 27.24 15.78 -26.41
N GLU A 217 27.46 17.08 -26.68
CA GLU A 217 28.16 17.57 -27.87
C GLU A 217 29.61 17.06 -27.97
N GLU A 218 30.38 17.08 -26.87
CA GLU A 218 31.74 16.53 -26.84
C GLU A 218 31.81 15.00 -27.09
N THR A 219 30.72 14.26 -26.83
CA THR A 219 30.67 12.80 -27.08
C THR A 219 30.13 12.41 -28.46
N THR A 220 29.49 13.33 -29.18
CA THR A 220 29.01 13.11 -30.55
C THR A 220 29.99 13.54 -31.62
N ASP A 221 31.02 14.32 -31.26
CA ASP A 221 32.09 14.80 -32.16
C ASP A 221 33.42 14.01 -32.04
N ALA A 222 33.37 12.78 -31.53
CA ALA A 222 34.49 11.82 -31.48
C ALA A 222 34.17 10.54 -32.27
#